data_AF-A0A2H0BJ76-F1
#
_entry.id   AF-A0A2H0BJ76-F1
#
_cell.length_a   1.000
_cell.length_b   1.000
_cell.length_c   1.000
_cell.angle_alpha   90.00
_cell.angle_beta   90.00
_cell.angle_gamma   90.00
#
_symmetry.space_group_name_H-M   'P 1'
#
loop_
_entity.id
_entity.type
_entity.pdbx_description
1 polymer ?
#
loop_
_entity_poly.entity_id
_entity_poly.type
_entity_poly.pdbx_seq_one_letter_code
_entity_poly.pdbx_strand_id
1 'polypeptide(L)'
;MTVEEKKVVRFAKEKTSSYQPAEGSWESLLMLVKDRFAFEACGVGDMEFWQPKEEKATMTPEEGCFQYYLAGVGHRSLAEWIVDRLNPGASDRKQRVNEVAEILYDAYPRKYREEIKK
;
A
#
# COMPACT_ATOMS: atom_id res chain seq x y z
N MET A 1 7.06 -31.60 15.75
CA MET A 1 6.63 -30.57 14.78
C MET A 1 5.24 -30.12 15.17
N THR A 2 5.13 -29.00 15.87
CA THR A 2 3.85 -28.45 16.33
C THR A 2 3.10 -27.80 15.15
N VAL A 3 1.78 -27.73 15.24
CA VAL A 3 0.91 -27.14 14.22
C VAL A 3 1.25 -25.65 13.94
N GLU A 4 1.94 -25.00 14.89
CA GLU A 4 2.46 -23.64 14.77
C GLU A 4 3.60 -23.51 13.76
N GLU A 5 4.54 -24.46 13.69
CA GLU A 5 5.65 -24.42 12.73
C GLU A 5 5.17 -24.55 11.27
N LYS A 6 4.06 -25.27 11.02
CA LYS A 6 3.49 -25.43 9.68
C LYS A 6 2.80 -24.16 9.15
N LYS A 7 2.37 -23.24 10.01
CA LYS A 7 1.66 -22.01 9.58
C LYS A 7 2.60 -20.88 9.18
N VAL A 8 3.81 -20.83 9.74
CA VAL A 8 4.83 -19.79 9.46
C VAL A 8 5.32 -19.86 8.00
N VAL A 9 5.24 -21.04 7.36
CA VAL A 9 5.85 -21.29 6.04
C VAL A 9 4.94 -20.92 4.85
N ARG A 10 3.61 -20.75 5.04
CA ARG A 10 2.70 -20.65 3.89
C ARG A 10 2.91 -19.38 3.07
N PHE A 11 3.18 -18.24 3.71
CA PHE A 11 3.30 -16.92 3.05
C PHE A 11 4.74 -16.40 2.92
N ALA A 12 5.69 -16.89 3.74
CA ALA A 12 7.11 -16.59 3.55
C ALA A 12 7.65 -17.19 2.22
N LYS A 13 7.02 -18.26 1.74
CA LYS A 13 7.24 -18.80 0.39
C LYS A 13 6.59 -17.98 -0.73
N GLU A 14 5.63 -17.11 -0.41
CA GLU A 14 4.89 -16.33 -1.41
C GLU A 14 5.57 -15.00 -1.72
N LYS A 15 6.48 -14.54 -0.86
CA LYS A 15 7.38 -13.42 -1.19
C LYS A 15 8.46 -13.89 -2.16
N THR A 16 8.24 -13.70 -3.45
CA THR A 16 9.24 -13.97 -4.48
C THR A 16 9.88 -12.67 -4.94
N SER A 17 11.21 -12.63 -5.02
CA SER A 17 11.96 -11.45 -5.48
C SER A 17 11.65 -11.03 -6.93
N SER A 18 10.96 -11.90 -7.68
CA SER A 18 10.51 -11.69 -9.05
C SER A 18 9.01 -11.40 -9.16
N TYR A 19 8.26 -11.39 -8.05
CA TYR A 19 6.83 -11.09 -8.10
C TYR A 19 6.60 -9.67 -8.58
N GLN A 20 5.75 -9.51 -9.59
CA GLN A 20 5.29 -8.22 -10.06
C GLN A 20 3.83 -8.06 -9.62
N PRO A 21 3.48 -6.99 -8.89
CA PRO A 21 2.10 -6.66 -8.60
C PRO A 21 1.28 -6.62 -9.89
N ALA A 22 0.06 -7.17 -9.86
CA ALA A 22 -0.82 -7.15 -11.01
C ALA A 22 -1.17 -5.72 -11.46
N GLU A 23 -1.52 -5.55 -12.73
CA GLU A 23 -1.97 -4.25 -13.25
C GLU A 23 -3.19 -3.74 -12.47
N GLY A 24 -3.18 -2.45 -12.13
CA GLY A 24 -4.20 -1.81 -11.31
C GLY A 24 -4.01 -1.96 -9.81
N SER A 25 -3.03 -2.74 -9.33
CA SER A 25 -2.71 -2.84 -7.89
C SER A 25 -2.31 -1.49 -7.33
N TRP A 26 -1.47 -0.75 -8.06
CA TRP A 26 -1.00 0.58 -7.66
C TRP A 26 -2.14 1.58 -7.58
N GLU A 27 -2.97 1.63 -8.63
CA GLU A 27 -4.14 2.50 -8.71
C GLU A 27 -5.13 2.24 -7.57
N SER A 28 -5.35 0.97 -7.22
CA SER A 28 -6.21 0.57 -6.11
C SER A 28 -5.67 1.09 -4.76
N LEU A 29 -4.35 1.12 -4.56
CA LEU A 29 -3.74 1.76 -3.38
C LEU A 29 -3.94 3.27 -3.36
N LEU A 30 -3.84 3.91 -4.52
CA LEU A 30 -4.08 5.35 -4.63
C LEU A 30 -5.54 5.69 -4.30
N MET A 31 -6.50 4.83 -4.62
CA MET A 31 -7.92 5.01 -4.23
C MET A 31 -8.12 4.96 -2.71
N LEU A 32 -7.36 4.13 -2.00
CA LEU A 32 -7.41 4.12 -0.53
C LEU A 32 -6.95 5.44 0.07
N VAL A 33 -5.87 5.99 -0.47
CA VAL A 33 -5.33 7.27 -0.01
C VAL A 33 -6.27 8.40 -0.39
N LYS A 34 -6.84 8.36 -1.60
CA LYS A 34 -7.89 9.25 -2.09
C LYS A 34 -9.05 9.38 -1.11
N ASP A 35 -9.62 8.26 -0.67
CA ASP A 35 -10.81 8.28 0.18
C ASP A 35 -10.52 8.72 1.61
N ARG A 36 -9.26 8.59 2.07
CA ARG A 36 -8.87 8.82 3.47
C ARG A 36 -8.13 10.14 3.70
N PHE A 37 -7.59 10.76 2.65
CA PHE A 37 -6.91 12.05 2.73
C PHE A 37 -7.68 13.13 1.98
N ALA A 38 -7.86 14.30 2.61
CA ALA A 38 -8.33 15.48 1.88
C ALA A 38 -7.30 15.86 0.80
N PHE A 39 -7.69 15.76 -0.46
CA PHE A 39 -6.80 15.88 -1.62
C PHE A 39 -5.98 17.15 -1.70
N GLU A 40 -6.54 18.26 -1.22
CA GLU A 40 -5.87 19.54 -1.12
C GLU A 40 -4.58 19.44 -0.32
N ALA A 41 -4.52 18.55 0.67
CA ALA A 41 -3.31 18.29 1.41
C ALA A 41 -2.21 17.77 0.47
N CYS A 42 -2.50 16.79 -0.39
CA CYS A 42 -1.48 16.14 -1.22
C CYS A 42 -1.10 16.92 -2.48
N GLY A 43 -1.61 18.14 -2.69
CA GLY A 43 -1.26 18.97 -3.84
C GLY A 43 -1.83 18.48 -5.18
N VAL A 44 -2.71 17.47 -5.17
CA VAL A 44 -3.32 16.87 -6.37
C VAL A 44 -4.84 17.04 -6.31
N GLY A 45 -5.34 18.12 -6.89
CA GLY A 45 -6.76 18.51 -6.82
C GLY A 45 -7.60 18.25 -8.07
N ASP A 46 -7.09 17.56 -9.09
CA ASP A 46 -7.73 17.54 -10.41
C ASP A 46 -8.45 16.22 -10.75
N MET A 47 -9.67 16.32 -11.30
CA MET A 47 -10.39 15.18 -11.88
C MET A 47 -9.57 14.49 -12.98
N GLU A 48 -8.80 15.25 -13.76
CA GLU A 48 -7.95 14.71 -14.83
C GLU A 48 -6.87 13.74 -14.30
N PHE A 49 -6.43 13.92 -13.06
CA PHE A 49 -5.48 13.00 -12.43
C PHE A 49 -6.18 11.73 -11.92
N TRP A 50 -7.33 11.89 -11.25
CA TRP A 50 -7.98 10.80 -10.53
C TRP A 50 -8.78 9.87 -11.43
N GLN A 51 -9.48 10.41 -12.43
CA GLN A 51 -10.35 9.60 -13.29
C GLN A 51 -9.59 8.47 -14.02
N PRO A 52 -8.41 8.70 -14.64
CA PRO A 52 -7.65 7.61 -15.26
C PRO A 52 -7.12 6.57 -14.26
N LYS A 53 -7.01 6.94 -12.97
CA LYS A 53 -6.58 6.03 -11.90
C LYS A 53 -7.75 5.20 -11.38
N GLU A 54 -8.92 5.79 -11.26
CA GLU A 54 -10.17 5.07 -10.95
C GLU A 54 -10.48 4.02 -12.02
N GLU A 55 -10.39 4.37 -13.31
CA GLU A 55 -10.65 3.44 -14.42
C GLU A 55 -9.68 2.25 -14.47
N LYS A 56 -8.47 2.44 -13.92
CA LYS A 56 -7.41 1.41 -13.87
C LYS A 56 -7.36 0.65 -12.54
N ALA A 57 -8.13 1.07 -11.53
CA ALA A 57 -8.22 0.33 -10.27
C ALA A 57 -9.05 -0.94 -10.51
N THR A 58 -8.38 -2.07 -10.63
CA THR A 58 -8.98 -3.37 -10.98
C THR A 58 -9.35 -4.22 -9.77
N MET A 59 -8.97 -3.79 -8.56
CA MET A 59 -9.12 -4.57 -7.33
C MET A 59 -9.39 -3.68 -6.12
N THR A 60 -9.69 -4.31 -4.99
CA THR A 60 -9.84 -3.59 -3.72
C THR A 60 -8.48 -3.10 -3.21
N PRO A 61 -8.44 -2.03 -2.40
CA PRO A 61 -7.21 -1.59 -1.76
C PRO A 61 -6.48 -2.65 -0.95
N GLU A 62 -7.21 -3.53 -0.27
CA GLU A 62 -6.67 -4.64 0.51
C GLU A 62 -5.99 -5.67 -0.39
N GLU A 63 -6.59 -5.98 -1.55
CA GLU A 63 -5.97 -6.82 -2.57
C GLU A 63 -4.72 -6.15 -3.15
N GLY A 64 -4.76 -4.85 -3.43
CA GLY A 64 -3.59 -4.09 -3.85
C GLY A 64 -2.45 -4.14 -2.82
N CYS A 65 -2.76 -3.93 -1.54
CA CYS A 65 -1.80 -4.06 -0.44
C CYS A 65 -1.21 -5.47 -0.39
N PHE A 66 -2.04 -6.50 -0.61
CA PHE A 66 -1.58 -7.88 -0.64
C PHE A 66 -0.64 -8.16 -1.81
N GLN A 67 -0.89 -7.63 -3.00
CA GLN A 67 0.01 -7.75 -4.15
C GLN A 67 1.41 -7.21 -3.85
N TYR A 68 1.48 -6.06 -3.17
CA TYR A 68 2.77 -5.48 -2.76
C TYR A 68 3.41 -6.22 -1.57
N TYR A 69 2.62 -6.77 -0.66
CA TYR A 69 3.12 -7.69 0.36
C TYR A 69 3.79 -8.92 -0.28
N LEU A 70 3.17 -9.50 -1.31
CA LEU A 70 3.73 -10.61 -2.10
C LEU A 70 5.00 -10.19 -2.85
N ALA A 71 5.09 -8.95 -3.31
CA ALA A 71 6.33 -8.37 -3.86
C ALA A 71 7.41 -8.09 -2.80
N GLY A 72 7.15 -8.36 -1.52
CA GLY A 72 8.08 -8.07 -0.43
C GLY A 72 8.17 -6.60 -0.03
N VAL A 73 7.26 -5.76 -0.52
CA VAL A 73 7.21 -4.32 -0.20
C VAL A 73 6.35 -4.11 1.04
N GLY A 74 6.87 -3.32 1.99
CA GLY A 74 6.17 -2.99 3.22
C GLY A 74 5.34 -1.71 3.14
N HIS A 75 4.38 -1.57 4.06
CA HIS A 75 3.47 -0.42 4.14
C HIS A 75 4.20 0.94 4.19
N ARG A 76 5.33 1.06 4.91
CA ARG A 76 6.11 2.31 4.94
C ARG A 76 6.75 2.64 3.60
N SER A 77 7.34 1.66 2.92
CA SER A 77 7.95 1.86 1.60
C SER A 77 6.90 2.25 0.56
N LEU A 78 5.72 1.62 0.62
CA LEU A 78 4.59 2.03 -0.20
C LEU A 78 4.14 3.46 0.11
N ALA A 79 4.04 3.83 1.39
CA ALA A 79 3.66 5.18 1.78
C ALA A 79 4.65 6.23 1.26
N GLU A 80 5.95 5.97 1.34
CA GLU A 80 6.99 6.82 0.75
C GLU A 80 6.78 6.99 -0.75
N TRP A 81 6.57 5.90 -1.49
CA TRP A 81 6.34 5.95 -2.94
C TRP A 81 5.06 6.73 -3.30
N ILE A 82 3.98 6.55 -2.54
CA ILE A 82 2.73 7.25 -2.78
C ILE A 82 2.91 8.75 -2.51
N VAL A 83 3.49 9.11 -1.36
CA VAL A 83 3.70 10.52 -1.00
C VAL A 83 4.64 11.21 -1.98
N ASP A 84 5.74 10.57 -2.38
CA ASP A 84 6.68 11.14 -3.34
C ASP A 84 6.03 11.36 -4.72
N ARG A 85 5.06 10.52 -5.09
CA ARG A 85 4.38 10.63 -6.38
C ARG A 85 3.21 11.61 -6.38
N LEU A 86 2.52 11.76 -5.25
CA LEU A 86 1.42 12.70 -5.12
C LEU A 86 1.90 14.11 -4.77
N ASN A 87 2.88 14.24 -3.87
CA ASN A 87 3.35 15.53 -3.38
C ASN A 87 4.90 15.60 -3.37
N PRO A 88 5.54 15.61 -4.54
CA PRO A 88 6.99 15.70 -4.64
C PRO A 88 7.49 17.01 -4.02
N GLY A 89 8.27 16.91 -2.94
CA GLY A 89 8.87 18.08 -2.27
C GLY A 89 8.03 18.67 -1.11
N ALA A 90 7.02 17.96 -0.64
CA ALA A 90 6.23 18.36 0.54
C ALA A 90 7.13 18.64 1.75
N SER A 91 7.00 19.83 2.37
CA SER A 91 7.75 20.20 3.58
C SER A 91 7.38 19.35 4.79
N ASP A 92 6.17 18.81 4.80
CA ASP A 92 5.59 17.90 5.80
C ASP A 92 5.67 16.41 5.36
N ARG A 93 6.52 16.07 4.38
CA ARG A 93 6.66 14.71 3.82
C ARG A 93 6.68 13.62 4.90
N LYS A 94 7.47 13.79 5.95
CA LYS A 94 7.60 12.79 7.03
C LYS A 94 6.27 12.53 7.74
N GLN A 95 5.49 13.57 7.98
CA GLN A 95 4.17 13.44 8.60
C GLN A 95 3.21 12.70 7.68
N ARG A 96 3.16 13.09 6.39
CA ARG A 96 2.32 12.44 5.38
C ARG A 96 2.65 10.97 5.19
N VAL A 97 3.94 10.64 5.15
CA VAL A 97 4.39 9.25 5.05
C VAL A 97 3.89 8.44 6.24
N ASN A 98 3.94 8.99 7.45
CA ASN A 98 3.40 8.28 8.63
C ASN A 98 1.88 8.08 8.53
N GLU A 99 1.14 9.13 8.19
CA GLU A 99 -0.32 9.08 8.07
C GLU A 99 -0.77 8.08 6.97
N VAL A 100 -0.12 8.11 5.80
CA VAL A 100 -0.37 7.14 4.71
C VAL A 100 0.07 5.73 5.11
N ALA A 101 1.20 5.60 5.83
CA ALA A 101 1.67 4.30 6.31
C ALA A 101 0.68 3.66 7.30
N GLU A 102 0.06 4.44 8.19
CA GLU A 102 -0.97 3.94 9.11
C GLU A 102 -2.20 3.42 8.36
N ILE A 103 -2.68 4.17 7.37
CA ILE A 103 -3.81 3.75 6.52
C ILE A 103 -3.47 2.45 5.78
N LEU A 104 -2.29 2.37 5.18
CA LEU A 104 -1.84 1.16 4.49
C LEU A 104 -1.69 -0.01 5.48
N TYR A 105 -1.15 0.22 6.67
CA TYR A 105 -1.01 -0.82 7.69
C TYR A 105 -2.37 -1.46 8.03
N ASP A 106 -3.43 -0.66 8.11
CA ASP A 106 -4.79 -1.13 8.35
C ASP A 106 -5.42 -1.89 7.16
N ALA A 107 -4.95 -1.64 5.93
CA ALA A 107 -5.33 -2.40 4.74
C ALA A 107 -4.47 -3.66 4.52
N TYR A 108 -3.26 -3.73 5.08
CA TYR A 108 -2.42 -4.93 4.98
C TYR A 108 -3.03 -6.14 5.69
N PRO A 109 -2.69 -7.38 5.25
CA PRO A 109 -3.14 -8.58 5.93
C PRO A 109 -2.80 -8.59 7.42
N ARG A 110 -3.75 -8.97 8.27
CA ARG A 110 -3.60 -9.00 9.75
C ARG A 110 -2.33 -9.69 10.23
N LYS A 111 -1.90 -10.77 9.57
CA LYS A 111 -0.68 -11.49 9.96
C LYS A 111 0.60 -10.69 9.75
N TYR A 112 0.66 -9.86 8.70
CA TYR A 112 1.78 -8.94 8.49
C TYR A 112 1.82 -7.85 9.59
N ARG A 113 0.64 -7.37 10.00
CA ARG A 113 0.53 -6.44 11.13
C ARG A 113 1.09 -7.01 12.44
N GLU A 114 0.87 -8.31 12.66
CA GLU A 114 1.36 -9.05 13.84
C GLU A 114 2.89 -9.26 13.82
N GLU A 115 3.52 -9.31 12.64
CA GLU A 115 4.99 -9.43 12.49
C GLU A 115 5.74 -8.12 12.77
N ILE A 116 5.17 -6.96 12.45
CA ILE A 116 5.80 -5.65 12.72
C ILE A 116 5.76 -5.27 14.21
N LYS A 117 4.81 -5.81 14.97
CA LYS A 117 4.65 -5.54 16.40
C LYS A 117 5.54 -6.39 17.32
N LYS A 118 6.35 -7.31 16.76
CA LYS A 118 7.33 -8.13 17.49
C LYS A 118 8.72 -7.53 17.38
#